data_AF-C6REM0-F1
#
_entry.id   AF-C6REM0-F1
#
_cell.length_a   1.000
_cell.length_b   1.000
_cell.length_c   1.000
_cell.angle_alpha   90.00
_cell.angle_beta   90.00
_cell.angle_gamma   90.00
#
_symmetry.space_group_name_H-M   'P 1'
#
loop_
_entity.id
_entity.type
_entity.pdbx_description
1 polymer ?
#
loop_
_entity_poly.entity_id
_entity_poly.type
_entity_poly.pdbx_seq_one_letter_code
_entity_poly.pdbx_strand_id
1 'polypeptide(L)'
;MKAENFIAFFTVCGFFTGVVFSALKLSDPIQMLLYTFVITFFFYLVIHVIIMNYIDVRLSLKKRFDKEQYEQTADYLIGELALREKRIDNILSKLASENILIKQALGKNGERNAKAA
;
A
#
# COMPACT_ATOMS: atom_id res chain seq x y z
N MET A 1 6.39 -2.06 -21.46
CA MET A 1 5.99 -2.76 -22.71
C MET A 1 4.51 -3.03 -22.64
N LYS A 2 3.74 -2.79 -23.71
CA LYS A 2 2.29 -3.03 -23.72
C LYS A 2 2.02 -4.54 -23.59
N ALA A 3 0.97 -4.93 -22.87
CA ALA A 3 0.60 -6.34 -22.68
C ALA A 3 0.40 -7.08 -24.02
N GLU A 4 -0.04 -6.36 -25.05
CA GLU A 4 -0.17 -6.82 -26.43
C GLU A 4 1.13 -7.40 -27.00
N ASN A 5 2.29 -6.81 -26.71
CA ASN A 5 3.58 -7.33 -27.18
C ASN A 5 3.91 -8.69 -26.53
N PHE A 6 3.53 -8.89 -25.26
CA PHE A 6 3.71 -10.17 -24.58
C PHE A 6 2.79 -11.24 -25.17
N ILE A 7 1.54 -10.90 -25.45
CA ILE A 7 0.59 -11.81 -26.10
C ILE A 7 1.14 -12.27 -27.45
N ALA A 8 1.57 -11.32 -28.29
CA ALA A 8 2.13 -11.63 -29.60
C ALA A 8 3.38 -12.53 -29.51
N PHE A 9 4.32 -12.19 -28.62
CA PHE A 9 5.54 -12.98 -28.42
C PHE A 9 5.26 -14.42 -27.99
N PHE A 10 4.39 -14.61 -26.99
CA PHE A 10 4.04 -15.95 -26.50
C PHE A 10 3.22 -16.76 -27.52
N THR A 11 2.40 -16.09 -28.33
CA THR A 11 1.65 -16.76 -29.41
C THR A 11 2.61 -17.27 -30.49
N VAL A 12 3.60 -16.47 -30.89
CA VAL A 12 4.63 -16.88 -31.84
C VAL A 12 5.48 -18.03 -31.26
N CYS A 13 5.85 -17.96 -29.98
CA CYS A 13 6.56 -19.03 -29.29
C CYS A 13 5.74 -20.35 -29.27
N GLY A 14 4.44 -20.25 -28.95
CA GLY A 14 3.51 -21.38 -28.99
C GLY A 14 3.38 -21.99 -30.39
N PHE A 15 3.37 -21.15 -31.42
CA PHE A 15 3.37 -21.60 -32.82
C PHE A 15 4.62 -22.39 -33.17
N PHE A 16 5.81 -21.86 -32.91
CA PHE A 16 7.05 -22.59 -33.19
C PHE A 16 7.15 -23.89 -32.38
N THR A 17 6.71 -23.87 -31.12
CA THR A 17 6.65 -25.07 -30.29
C THR A 17 5.70 -26.11 -30.89
N GLY A 18 4.53 -25.68 -31.37
CA GLY A 18 3.56 -26.55 -32.04
C GLY A 18 4.08 -27.15 -33.35
N VAL A 19 4.79 -26.34 -34.15
CA VAL A 19 5.44 -26.81 -35.39
C VAL A 19 6.53 -27.84 -35.10
N VAL A 20 7.42 -27.56 -34.14
CA VAL A 20 8.49 -28.51 -33.77
C VAL A 20 7.90 -29.81 -33.22
N PHE A 21 6.91 -29.72 -32.32
CA PHE A 21 6.27 -30.90 -31.75
C PHE A 21 5.56 -31.75 -32.81
N SER A 22 4.80 -31.11 -33.70
CA SER A 22 4.06 -31.81 -34.76
C SER A 22 5.00 -32.42 -35.79
N ALA A 23 6.07 -31.72 -36.19
CA ALA A 23 7.05 -32.23 -37.16
C ALA A 23 7.84 -33.44 -36.64
N LEU A 24 8.08 -33.53 -35.33
CA LEU A 24 8.82 -34.66 -34.73
C LEU A 24 7.93 -35.90 -34.49
N LYS A 25 6.61 -35.72 -34.39
CA LYS A 25 5.70 -36.79 -33.92
C LYS A 25 4.68 -37.24 -34.95
N LEU A 26 4.37 -36.42 -35.95
CA LEU A 26 3.32 -36.70 -36.94
C LEU A 26 3.91 -36.71 -38.35
N SER A 27 3.42 -37.66 -39.15
CA SER A 27 3.82 -37.86 -40.55
C SER A 27 2.76 -37.35 -41.53
N ASP A 28 1.51 -37.23 -41.09
CA ASP A 28 0.40 -36.71 -41.89
C ASP A 28 0.37 -35.17 -41.82
N PRO A 29 0.50 -34.48 -42.97
CA PRO A 29 0.46 -33.01 -43.04
C PRO A 29 -0.81 -32.39 -42.45
N ILE A 30 -1.98 -33.03 -42.63
CA ILE A 30 -3.26 -32.49 -42.15
C ILE A 30 -3.29 -32.54 -40.62
N GLN A 31 -2.82 -33.64 -40.05
CA GLN A 31 -2.75 -33.77 -38.61
C GLN A 31 -1.70 -32.82 -38.02
N MET A 32 -0.53 -32.66 -38.66
CA MET A 32 0.48 -31.69 -38.22
C MET A 32 -0.09 -30.27 -38.12
N LEU A 33 -0.87 -29.85 -39.11
CA LEU A 33 -1.52 -28.54 -39.12
C LEU A 33 -2.50 -28.41 -37.92
N LEU A 34 -3.38 -29.39 -37.73
CA LEU A 34 -4.36 -29.40 -36.64
C LEU A 34 -3.68 -29.32 -35.27
N TYR A 35 -2.67 -30.17 -35.02
CA TYR A 35 -1.96 -30.17 -33.75
C TYR A 35 -1.20 -28.87 -33.51
N THR A 36 -0.56 -28.30 -34.53
CA THR A 36 0.10 -26.99 -34.42
C THR A 36 -0.90 -25.92 -34.03
N PHE A 37 -2.09 -25.91 -34.65
CA PHE A 37 -3.12 -24.92 -34.37
C PHE A 37 -3.66 -25.06 -32.94
N VAL A 38 -3.93 -26.29 -32.49
CA VAL A 38 -4.41 -26.58 -31.14
C VAL A 38 -3.38 -26.17 -30.09
N ILE A 39 -2.11 -26.49 -30.30
CA ILE A 39 -1.02 -26.11 -29.38
C ILE A 39 -0.88 -24.57 -29.35
N THR A 40 -0.86 -23.91 -30.50
CA THR A 40 -0.77 -22.44 -30.57
C THR A 40 -1.95 -21.78 -29.86
N PHE A 41 -3.15 -22.31 -30.05
CA PHE A 41 -4.36 -21.82 -29.41
C PHE A 41 -4.30 -22.00 -27.88
N PHE A 42 -3.79 -23.13 -27.40
CA PHE A 42 -3.57 -23.35 -25.98
C PHE A 42 -2.62 -22.30 -25.37
N PHE A 43 -1.47 -22.06 -26.00
CA PHE A 43 -0.53 -21.02 -25.54
C PHE A 43 -1.16 -19.62 -25.56
N TYR A 44 -1.94 -19.30 -26.59
CA TYR A 44 -2.67 -18.05 -26.70
C TYR A 44 -3.68 -17.84 -25.55
N LEU A 45 -4.42 -18.89 -25.16
CA LEU A 45 -5.34 -18.79 -24.03
C LEU A 45 -4.61 -18.69 -22.69
N VAL A 46 -3.57 -19.50 -22.48
CA VAL A 46 -2.79 -19.48 -21.23
C VAL A 46 -2.19 -18.11 -20.97
N ILE A 47 -1.62 -17.46 -21.99
CA ILE A 47 -1.04 -16.13 -21.79
C ILE A 47 -2.11 -15.08 -21.47
N HIS A 48 -3.32 -15.18 -22.04
CA HIS A 48 -4.44 -14.30 -21.68
C HIS A 48 -4.86 -14.48 -20.23
N VAL A 49 -4.93 -15.71 -19.75
CA VAL A 49 -5.24 -16.00 -18.33
C VAL A 49 -4.18 -15.41 -17.41
N ILE A 50 -2.90 -15.58 -17.74
CA ILE A 50 -1.79 -15.02 -16.96
C ILE A 50 -1.85 -13.49 -16.93
N ILE A 51 -2.09 -12.85 -18.08
CA ILE A 51 -2.16 -11.38 -18.17
C ILE A 51 -3.39 -10.84 -17.42
N MET A 52 -4.54 -11.48 -17.58
CA MET A 52 -5.77 -11.10 -16.86
C MET A 52 -5.55 -11.20 -15.35
N ASN A 53 -4.94 -12.30 -14.87
CA ASN A 53 -4.60 -12.48 -13.47
C ASN A 53 -3.56 -11.45 -13.00
N TYR A 54 -2.52 -11.16 -13.79
CA TYR A 54 -1.50 -10.17 -13.45
C TYR A 54 -2.05 -8.74 -13.37
N ILE A 55 -2.96 -8.36 -14.27
CA ILE A 55 -3.64 -7.06 -14.26
C ILE A 55 -4.53 -6.95 -13.02
N ASP A 56 -5.29 -8.00 -12.70
CA ASP A 56 -6.18 -8.02 -11.54
C ASP A 56 -5.39 -7.94 -10.22
N VAL A 57 -4.28 -8.68 -10.11
CA VAL A 57 -3.36 -8.59 -8.97
C VAL A 57 -2.76 -7.19 -8.85
N ARG A 58 -2.36 -6.55 -9.96
CA ARG A 58 -1.86 -5.17 -9.96
C ARG A 58 -2.93 -4.14 -9.57
N LEU A 59 -4.15 -4.28 -10.07
CA LEU A 59 -5.28 -3.42 -9.67
C LEU A 59 -5.60 -3.61 -8.18
N SER A 60 -5.63 -4.85 -7.71
CA SER A 60 -5.86 -5.21 -6.31
C SER A 60 -4.77 -4.64 -5.39
N LEU A 61 -3.49 -4.75 -5.77
CA LEU A 61 -2.38 -4.14 -5.05
C LEU A 61 -2.47 -2.61 -5.03
N LYS A 62 -2.82 -1.98 -6.16
CA LYS A 62 -3.01 -0.52 -6.23
C LYS A 62 -4.17 -0.06 -5.36
N LYS A 63 -5.25 -0.85 -5.28
CA LYS A 63 -6.41 -0.57 -4.42
C LYS A 63 -6.10 -0.75 -2.92
N ARG A 64 -5.12 -1.59 -2.55
CA ARG A 64 -4.70 -1.77 -1.15
C ARG A 64 -3.86 -0.61 -0.59
N PHE A 65 -3.27 0.22 -1.45
CA PHE A 65 -2.45 1.37 -1.03
C PHE A 65 -3.06 2.67 -1.53
N ASP A 66 -4.19 3.05 -0.94
CA ASP A 66 -4.84 4.33 -1.20
C ASP A 66 -4.10 5.44 -0.45
N LYS A 67 -3.07 6.00 -1.10
CA LYS A 67 -2.22 7.07 -0.56
C LYS A 67 -3.05 8.23 0.00
N GLU A 68 -4.15 8.58 -0.67
CA GLU A 68 -5.03 9.68 -0.27
C GLU A 68 -5.69 9.38 1.09
N GLN A 69 -6.21 8.16 1.28
CA GLN A 69 -6.80 7.74 2.55
C GLN A 69 -5.77 7.73 3.69
N TYR A 70 -4.54 7.30 3.41
CA TYR A 70 -3.46 7.33 4.39
C TYR A 70 -3.02 8.76 4.73
N GLU A 71 -2.94 9.65 3.75
CA GLU A 71 -2.61 11.06 3.97
C GLU A 71 -3.70 11.76 4.78
N GLN A 72 -4.98 11.55 4.46
CA GLN A 72 -6.10 12.08 5.25
C GLN A 72 -6.10 11.59 6.70
N THR A 73 -5.81 10.31 6.90
CA THR A 73 -5.72 9.74 8.26
C THR A 73 -4.54 10.33 9.03
N ALA A 74 -3.39 10.53 8.37
CA ALA A 74 -2.23 11.14 9.00
C ALA A 74 -2.48 12.60 9.40
N ASP A 75 -3.08 13.40 8.52
CA ASP A 75 -3.42 14.80 8.82
C ASP A 75 -4.41 14.92 9.98
N TYR A 76 -5.40 14.03 10.05
CA TYR A 76 -6.32 13.95 11.19
C TYR A 76 -5.58 13.69 12.50
N LEU A 77 -4.67 12.71 12.53
CA LEU A 77 -3.90 12.35 13.72
C LEU A 77 -2.96 13.48 14.16
N ILE A 78 -2.32 14.18 13.21
CA ILE A 78 -1.48 15.35 13.50
C ILE A 78 -2.32 16.47 14.14
N GLY A 79 -3.50 16.74 13.58
CA GLY A 79 -4.42 17.74 14.14
C GLY A 79 -4.90 17.38 15.55
N GLU A 80 -5.21 16.11 15.80
CA GLU A 80 -5.61 15.64 17.13
C GLU A 80 -4.45 15.76 18.14
N LEU A 81 -3.24 15.39 17.74
CA LEU A 81 -2.05 15.52 18.58
C LEU A 81 -1.76 16.98 18.95
N ALA A 82 -1.83 17.91 18.00
CA ALA A 82 -1.64 19.34 18.27
C ALA A 82 -2.68 19.90 19.26
N LEU A 83 -3.92 19.44 19.17
CA LEU A 83 -4.99 19.80 20.12
C LEU A 83 -4.71 19.27 21.53
N ARG A 84 -4.22 18.02 21.62
CA ARG A 84 -3.84 17.39 22.89
C ARG A 84 -2.64 18.08 23.52
N GLU A 85 -1.62 18.40 22.73
CA GLU A 85 -0.42 19.12 23.17
C GLU A 85 -0.79 20.49 23.76
N LYS A 86 -1.61 21.28 23.04
CA LYS A 86 -2.08 22.58 23.53
C LYS A 86 -2.88 22.48 24.84
N ARG A 87 -3.67 21.40 25.02
CA ARG A 87 -4.41 21.16 26.26
C ARG A 87 -3.46 20.85 27.42
N ILE A 88 -2.45 20.01 27.17
CA ILE A 88 -1.43 19.64 28.17
C ILE A 88 -0.65 20.89 28.60
N ASP A 89 -0.22 21.73 27.66
CA ASP A 89 0.48 22.99 27.96
C ASP A 89 -0.37 23.95 28.80
N ASN A 90 -1.68 24.05 28.50
CA ASN A 90 -2.60 24.86 29.31
C ASN A 90 -2.71 24.33 30.75
N ILE A 91 -2.80 23.01 30.92
CA ILE A 91 -2.86 22.39 32.25
C ILE A 91 -1.54 22.61 33.02
N LEU A 92 -0.40 22.42 32.36
CA LEU A 92 0.93 22.63 32.93
C LEU A 92 1.14 24.08 33.37
N SER A 93 0.78 25.05 32.52
CA SER A 93 0.88 26.47 32.86
C SER A 93 -0.01 26.86 34.04
N LYS A 94 -1.24 26.32 34.12
CA LYS A 94 -2.13 26.52 35.29
C LYS A 94 -1.52 25.93 36.56
N LEU A 95 -1.06 24.68 36.54
CA LEU A 95 -0.41 24.03 37.68
C LEU A 95 0.85 24.78 38.15
N ALA A 96 1.64 25.31 37.20
CA ALA A 96 2.81 26.13 37.53
C ALA A 96 2.39 27.44 38.23
N SER A 97 1.35 28.11 37.72
CA SER A 97 0.83 29.33 38.33
C SER A 97 0.26 29.10 39.73
N GLU A 98 -0.48 28.01 39.95
CA GLU A 98 -1.00 27.62 41.26
C GLU A 98 0.13 27.28 42.25
N ASN A 99 1.17 26.57 41.80
CA ASN A 99 2.35 26.30 42.63
C ASN A 99 3.09 27.57 43.07
N ILE A 100 3.20 28.57 42.18
CA ILE A 100 3.81 29.87 42.52
C ILE A 100 2.96 30.60 43.57
N LEU A 101 1.63 30.60 43.41
CA LEU A 101 0.71 31.20 44.37
C LEU A 101 0.78 30.53 45.74
N ILE A 102 0.83 29.19 45.78
CA ILE A 102 0.98 28.42 47.02
C ILE A 102 2.31 28.76 47.71
N LYS A 103 3.42 28.83 46.96
CA LYS A 103 4.73 29.23 47.52
C LYS A 103 4.71 30.65 48.09
N GLN A 104 4.07 31.60 47.40
CA GLN A 104 3.93 32.97 47.90
C GLN A 104 3.05 33.04 49.15
N ALA A 105 1.94 32.29 49.20
CA ALA A 105 1.07 32.24 50.37
C ALA A 105 1.78 31.62 51.60
N LEU A 106 2.56 30.55 51.39
CA LEU A 106 3.36 29.92 52.43
C LEU A 106 4.49 30.84 52.93
N GLY A 107 5.21 31.52 52.03
CA GLY A 107 6.26 32.47 52.39
C GLY A 107 5.72 33.67 53.19
N LYS A 108 4.56 34.20 52.79
CA LYS A 108 3.91 35.34 53.46
C LYS A 108 3.37 34.99 54.85
N ASN A 109 2.95 33.74 55.08
CA ASN A 109 2.59 33.26 56.41
C ASN A 109 3.81 33.06 57.32
N GLY A 110 4.95 32.63 56.79
CA GLY A 110 6.20 32.53 57.54
C GLY A 110 6.70 33.89 58.06
N GLU A 111 6.64 34.94 57.22
CA GLU A 111 7.05 36.30 57.61
C GLU A 111 6.10 36.96 58.62
N ARG A 112 4.80 36.64 58.58
CA ARG A 112 3.82 37.14 59.55
C ARG A 112 4.03 36.55 60.93
N ASN A 113 4.38 35.26 61.01
CA ASN A 113 4.62 34.58 62.28
C ASN A 113 5.96 35.00 62.91
N ALA A 114 6.97 35.35 62.12
CA ALA A 114 8.26 35.85 62.62
C ALA A 114 8.24 37.32 63.11
N LYS A 115 7.22 38.10 62.71
CA LYS A 115 7.04 39.50 63.17
C LYS A 115 6.11 39.63 64.38
N ALA A 116 5.48 38.54 64.81
CA ALA A 116 4.56 38.48 65.94
C ALA A 116 5.15 37.80 67.20
N ALA A 117 6.42 37.38 67.14
CA ALA A 117 7.23 36.88 68.25
C ALA A 117 8.33 37.90 68.57
#